data_AF-A0A7V9JJG1-F1
#
_entry.id   AF-A0A7V9JJG1-F1
#
_cell.length_a   1.000
_cell.length_b   1.000
_cell.length_c   1.000
_cell.angle_alpha   90.00
_cell.angle_beta   90.00
_cell.angle_gamma   90.00
#
_symmetry.space_group_name_H-M   'P 1'
#
loop_
_entity.id
_entity.type
_entity.pdbx_description
1 polymer ?
#
loop_
_entity_poly.entity_id
_entity_poly.type
_entity_poly.pdbx_seq_one_letter_code
_entity_poly.pdbx_strand_id
1 'polypeptide(L)'
;MVRSHGEFCGVSLVRPRAAAAFGDVCNQLEWSAATSLYYEDVYARLLGALDARSAVVEAGEYAEVDEPGDVAQALEVISSHESKWDK
;
A
#
# COMPACT_ATOMS: atom_id res chain seq x y z
N MET A 1 12.89 -2.72 21.94
CA MET A 1 12.28 -1.60 21.18
C MET A 1 12.07 -2.10 19.76
N VAL A 2 10.83 -2.31 19.33
CA VAL A 2 10.54 -2.74 17.96
C VAL A 2 10.84 -1.54 17.06
N ARG A 3 11.79 -1.66 16.13
CA ARG A 3 12.04 -0.64 15.11
C ARG A 3 10.97 -0.79 14.03
N SER A 4 10.30 0.31 13.67
CA SER A 4 9.53 0.37 12.44
C SER A 4 10.49 0.18 11.26
N HIS A 5 10.10 -0.66 10.28
CA HIS A 5 10.91 -0.93 9.09
C HIS A 5 10.53 0.00 7.92
N GLY A 6 9.62 0.94 8.16
CA GLY A 6 9.03 1.82 7.16
C GLY A 6 7.51 1.81 7.24
N GLU A 7 6.89 2.64 6.40
CA GLU A 7 5.45 2.70 6.19
C GLU A 7 5.10 2.11 4.83
N PHE A 8 3.92 1.49 4.74
CA PHE A 8 3.46 0.93 3.48
C PHE A 8 2.79 2.03 2.66
N CYS A 9 3.33 2.33 1.47
CA CYS A 9 2.87 3.43 0.61
C CYS A 9 1.57 3.14 -0.17
N GLY A 10 0.79 2.14 0.25
CA GLY A 10 -0.49 1.80 -0.38
C GLY A 10 -0.43 1.20 -1.80
N VAL A 11 0.78 0.99 -2.37
CA VAL A 11 0.94 0.46 -3.73
C VAL A 11 1.57 -0.93 -3.70
N SER A 12 0.95 -1.87 -4.40
CA SER A 12 1.47 -3.22 -4.58
C SER A 12 1.28 -3.73 -5.99
N LEU A 13 2.34 -4.29 -6.57
CA LEU A 13 2.25 -5.05 -7.82
C LEU A 13 1.97 -6.51 -7.50
N VAL A 14 0.78 -6.99 -7.86
CA VAL A 14 0.30 -8.33 -7.50
C VAL A 14 0.20 -9.22 -8.73
N ARG A 15 0.80 -10.42 -8.66
CA ARG A 15 0.65 -11.43 -9.71
C ARG A 15 -0.77 -12.01 -9.71
N PRO A 16 -1.32 -12.45 -10.86
CA PRO A 16 -2.70 -12.96 -10.94
C PRO A 16 -3.05 -14.06 -9.91
N ARG A 17 -2.12 -15.00 -9.65
CA ARG A 17 -2.33 -16.04 -8.64
C ARG A 17 -2.43 -15.50 -7.21
N ALA A 18 -1.64 -14.47 -6.88
CA ALA A 18 -1.69 -13.84 -5.57
C ALA A 18 -2.97 -13.01 -5.41
N ALA A 19 -3.43 -12.35 -6.47
CA ALA A 19 -4.71 -11.63 -6.47
C ALA A 19 -5.90 -12.57 -6.25
N ALA A 20 -5.88 -13.77 -6.83
CA ALA A 20 -6.91 -14.79 -6.56
C ALA A 20 -6.93 -15.21 -5.08
N ALA A 21 -5.75 -15.53 -4.51
CA ALA A 21 -5.64 -15.88 -3.09
C ALA A 21 -6.09 -14.74 -2.16
N PHE A 22 -5.81 -13.49 -2.53
CA PHE A 22 -6.28 -12.31 -1.81
C PHE A 22 -7.82 -12.25 -1.80
N GLY A 23 -8.45 -12.43 -2.97
CA GLY A 23 -9.91 -12.46 -3.10
C GLY A 23 -10.55 -13.57 -2.26
N ASP A 24 -9.96 -14.76 -2.19
CA ASP A 24 -10.47 -15.86 -1.37
C ASP A 24 -10.48 -15.51 0.13
N VAL A 25 -9.45 -14.82 0.62
CA VAL A 25 -9.39 -14.37 2.02
C VAL A 25 -10.42 -13.26 2.27
N CYS A 26 -10.56 -12.29 1.36
CA CYS A 26 -11.62 -11.27 1.46
C CYS A 26 -13.00 -11.91 1.55
N ASN A 27 -13.31 -12.85 0.67
CA ASN A 27 -14.59 -13.56 0.66
C ASN A 27 -14.86 -14.25 2.01
N GLN A 28 -13.86 -14.93 2.59
CA GLN A 28 -14.01 -15.56 3.90
C GLN A 28 -14.28 -14.56 5.02
N LEU A 29 -13.60 -13.40 4.98
CA LEU A 29 -13.78 -12.34 5.96
C LEU A 29 -15.17 -11.71 5.86
N GLU A 30 -15.63 -11.45 4.65
CA GLU A 30 -16.99 -10.96 4.39
C GLU A 30 -18.05 -11.94 4.90
N TRP A 31 -17.86 -13.25 4.65
CA TRP A 31 -18.75 -14.29 5.18
C TRP A 31 -18.82 -14.32 6.70
N SER A 32 -17.73 -13.95 7.38
CA SER A 32 -17.68 -13.84 8.84
C SER A 32 -18.16 -12.49 9.38
N ALA A 33 -18.63 -11.59 8.51
CA ALA A 33 -19.02 -10.22 8.84
C ALA A 33 -17.92 -9.41 9.55
N ALA A 34 -16.66 -9.67 9.22
CA ALA A 34 -15.53 -8.89 9.74
C ALA A 34 -15.42 -7.56 8.97
N THR A 35 -16.00 -6.49 9.52
CA THR A 35 -16.14 -5.18 8.84
C THR A 35 -15.13 -4.12 9.24
N SER A 36 -14.22 -4.43 10.17
CA SER A 36 -13.23 -3.49 10.71
C SER A 36 -11.81 -3.75 10.25
N LEU A 37 -11.64 -4.56 9.19
CA LEU A 37 -10.33 -4.94 8.66
C LEU A 37 -10.01 -4.10 7.43
N TYR A 38 -8.73 -3.76 7.31
CA TYR A 38 -8.18 -3.10 6.15
C TYR A 38 -7.60 -4.13 5.17
N TYR A 39 -7.32 -3.71 3.94
CA TYR A 39 -6.78 -4.62 2.93
C TYR A 39 -5.34 -5.05 3.28
N GLU A 40 -4.62 -4.27 4.08
CA GLU A 40 -3.31 -4.62 4.66
C GLU A 40 -3.42 -5.79 5.64
N ASP A 41 -4.53 -5.92 6.37
CA ASP A 41 -4.77 -7.08 7.24
C ASP A 41 -4.94 -8.35 6.41
N VAL A 42 -5.58 -8.24 5.24
CA VAL A 42 -5.69 -9.35 4.28
C VAL A 42 -4.32 -9.68 3.71
N TYR A 43 -3.54 -8.66 3.33
CA TYR A 43 -2.18 -8.84 2.83
C TYR A 43 -1.28 -9.54 3.87
N ALA A 44 -1.34 -9.12 5.14
CA ALA A 44 -0.57 -9.69 6.24
C ALA A 44 -0.87 -11.19 6.44
N ARG A 45 -2.13 -11.61 6.27
CA ARG A 45 -2.52 -13.04 6.35
C ARG A 45 -1.91 -13.90 5.24
N LEU A 46 -1.46 -13.30 4.14
CA LEU A 46 -0.83 -13.99 3.02
C LEU A 46 0.70 -14.06 3.13
N LEU A 47 1.34 -13.32 4.04
CA LEU A 47 2.80 -13.18 4.12
C LEU A 47 3.57 -14.45 4.52
N GLY A 48 2.89 -15.55 4.80
CA GLY A 48 3.50 -16.89 4.95
C GLY A 48 3.33 -17.81 3.74
N ALA A 49 2.47 -17.46 2.79
CA ALA A 49 2.11 -18.28 1.64
C ALA A 49 2.59 -17.70 0.30
N LEU A 50 3.04 -16.44 0.29
CA LEU A 50 3.48 -15.72 -0.90
C LEU A 50 4.92 -15.21 -0.73
N ASP A 51 5.68 -15.16 -1.83
CA ASP A 51 6.93 -14.41 -1.91
C ASP A 51 6.58 -12.92 -2.07
N ALA A 52 6.64 -12.17 -0.97
CA ALA A 52 6.44 -10.73 -0.93
C ALA A 52 7.80 -10.02 -0.86
N ARG A 53 7.97 -8.99 -1.69
CA ARG A 53 9.18 -8.17 -1.75
C ARG A 53 8.78 -6.71 -1.70
N SER A 54 9.57 -5.92 -0.98
CA SER A 54 9.41 -4.47 -0.93
C SER A 54 10.36 -3.78 -1.92
N ALA A 55 9.89 -2.68 -2.49
CA ALA A 55 10.74 -1.64 -3.06
C ALA A 55 10.68 -0.45 -2.10
N VAL A 56 11.83 0.12 -1.76
CA VAL A 56 11.89 1.27 -0.86
C VAL A 56 11.52 2.52 -1.65
N VAL A 57 10.64 3.33 -1.06
CA VAL A 57 10.30 4.68 -1.52
C VAL A 57 10.89 5.64 -0.50
N GLU A 58 11.72 6.57 -0.96
CA GLU A 58 12.40 7.52 -0.10
C GLU A 58 11.50 8.71 0.26
N ALA A 59 11.87 9.43 1.32
CA ALA A 59 11.16 10.62 1.74
C ALA A 59 11.09 11.67 0.60
N GLY A 60 9.89 12.19 0.33
CA GLY A 60 9.64 13.16 -0.74
C GLY A 60 9.41 12.54 -2.13
N GLU A 61 9.43 11.22 -2.26
CA GLU A 61 9.05 10.53 -3.52
C GLU A 61 7.55 10.18 -3.58
N TYR A 62 6.88 10.20 -2.43
CA TYR A 62 5.47 9.84 -2.27
C TYR A 62 4.81 10.70 -1.19
N ALA A 63 3.52 10.97 -1.37
CA ALA A 63 2.63 11.56 -0.37
C ALA A 63 1.24 10.93 -0.50
N GLU A 64 0.67 10.52 0.62
CA GLU A 64 -0.76 10.20 0.75
C GLU A 64 -1.53 11.48 1.06
N VAL A 65 -2.79 11.57 0.64
CA VAL A 65 -3.65 12.73 0.93
C VAL A 65 -4.93 12.21 1.55
N ASP A 66 -4.96 12.19 2.88
CA ASP A 66 -6.11 11.72 3.67
C ASP A 66 -6.94 12.89 4.19
N GLU A 67 -6.28 13.99 4.53
CA GLU A 67 -6.91 15.20 5.03
C GLU A 67 -6.44 16.46 4.29
N PRO A 68 -7.17 17.60 4.40
CA PRO A 68 -6.79 18.82 3.71
C PRO A 68 -5.38 19.34 4.01
N GLY A 69 -4.79 18.96 5.15
CA GLY A 69 -3.43 19.35 5.55
C GLY A 69 -2.34 18.74 4.67
N ASP A 70 -2.58 17.57 4.08
CA ASP A 70 -1.58 16.80 3.33
C ASP A 70 -1.32 17.38 1.93
N VAL A 71 -2.23 18.23 1.45
CA VAL A 71 -2.17 18.81 0.10
C VAL A 71 -0.86 19.57 -0.13
N ALA A 72 -0.34 20.27 0.88
CA ALA A 72 0.91 20.99 0.75
C ALA A 72 2.09 20.05 0.44
N GLN A 73 2.19 18.94 1.15
CA GLN A 73 3.23 17.94 0.94
C GLN A 73 3.08 17.25 -0.43
N ALA A 74 1.85 16.93 -0.83
CA ALA A 74 1.60 16.33 -2.14
C ALA A 74 2.02 17.25 -3.30
N LEU A 75 1.78 18.56 -3.18
CA LEU A 75 2.24 19.54 -4.16
C LEU A 75 3.77 19.58 -4.26
N GLU A 76 4.49 19.48 -3.13
CA GLU A 76 5.95 19.42 -3.15
C GLU A 76 6.47 18.18 -3.89
N VAL A 77 5.86 17.02 -3.66
CA VAL A 77 6.21 15.77 -4.37
C VAL A 77 5.95 15.92 -5.87
N ILE A 78 4.79 16.46 -6.27
CA ILE A 78 4.44 16.67 -7.68
C ILE A 78 5.45 17.63 -8.34
N SER A 79 5.73 18.77 -7.72
CA SER A 79 6.63 19.78 -8.28
C SER A 79 8.06 19.28 -8.44
N SER A 80 8.55 18.44 -7.52
CA SER A 80 9.87 17.81 -7.67
C SER A 80 9.97 16.83 -8.86
N HIS A 81 8.83 16.42 -9.42
CA HIS A 81 8.73 15.49 -10.54
C HIS A 81 8.34 16.15 -11.87
N GLU A 82 8.08 17.46 -11.91
CA GLU A 82 7.59 18.20 -13.09
C GLU A 82 8.38 17.90 -14.38
N SER A 83 9.71 17.84 -14.30
CA SER A 83 10.56 17.58 -15.48
C SER A 83 10.49 16.13 -16.00
N LYS A 84 9.81 15.21 -15.31
CA LYS A 84 9.69 13.79 -15.71
C LYS A 84 8.47 13.51 -16.58
N TRP A 85 7.56 14.48 -16.75
CA TRP A 85 6.29 14.33 -17.47
C TRP A 85 6.38 14.70 -18.96
N ASP A 86 7.41 15.44 -19.39
CA ASP A 86 7.62 15.89 -20.78
C ASP A 86 8.20 14.80 -21.70
N LYS A 87 7.61 13.60 -21.71
CA LYS A 87 8.00 12.53 -22.65
C LYS A 87 7.29 12.62 -24.00
#